data_AF-A0AAX2F594-F1
#
_entry.id   AF-A0AAX2F594-F1
#
_cell.length_a   1.000
_cell.length_b   1.000
_cell.length_c   1.000
_cell.angle_alpha   90.00
_cell.angle_beta   90.00
_cell.angle_gamma   90.00
#
_symmetry.space_group_name_H-M   'P 1'
#
loop_
_entity.id
_entity.type
_entity.pdbx_description
1 polymer ?
#
loop_
_entity_poly.entity_id
_entity_poly.type
_entity_poly.pdbx_seq_one_letter_code
_entity_poly.pdbx_strand_id
1 'polypeptide(L)'
;MKVQRYKCKEYDFDQQENIHFATSSRSYTHRFAKYVVDLLRGMTLQDVSNHLGVSWDIVKEIHSSYLEHHTALLLWMVWRI
;
A
#
# COMPACT_ATOMS: atom_id res chain seq x y z
N MET A 1 -16.02 8.91 8.31
CA MET A 1 -15.82 9.56 7.00
C MET A 1 -16.69 8.84 6.00
N LYS A 2 -17.57 9.53 5.27
CA LYS A 2 -18.48 8.88 4.30
C LYS A 2 -17.78 8.86 2.95
N VAL A 3 -17.34 7.69 2.50
CA VAL A 3 -16.72 7.51 1.18
C VAL A 3 -17.82 7.10 0.20
N GLN A 4 -17.90 7.78 -0.95
CA GLN A 4 -18.89 7.44 -1.96
C GLN A 4 -18.49 6.15 -2.68
N ARG A 5 -19.48 5.29 -2.93
CA ARG A 5 -19.34 4.06 -3.72
C ARG A 5 -20.17 4.24 -4.98
N TYR A 6 -19.50 4.18 -6.13
CA TYR A 6 -20.14 4.22 -7.43
C TYR A 6 -20.48 2.80 -7.83
N LYS A 7 -21.76 2.54 -8.15
CA LYS A 7 -22.17 1.27 -8.78
C LYS A 7 -22.40 1.53 -10.26
N CYS A 8 -21.69 0.81 -11.13
CA CYS A 8 -22.01 0.84 -12.55
C CYS A 8 -23.39 0.21 -12.76
N LYS A 9 -24.24 0.83 -13.58
CA LYS A 9 -25.60 0.32 -13.85
C LYS A 9 -25.63 -0.79 -14.90
N GLU A 10 -24.61 -0.84 -15.77
CA GLU A 10 -24.53 -1.80 -16.89
C GLU A 10 -23.63 -3.00 -16.58
N TYR A 11 -22.69 -2.85 -15.65
CA TYR A 11 -21.78 -3.90 -15.19
C TYR A 11 -21.89 -4.03 -13.68
N ASP A 12 -21.84 -5.24 -13.13
CA ASP A 12 -21.81 -5.46 -11.66
C ASP A 12 -20.41 -5.17 -11.10
N PHE A 13 -19.97 -3.92 -11.31
CA PHE A 13 -18.70 -3.40 -10.83
C PHE A 13 -18.97 -2.22 -9.90
N ASP A 14 -18.57 -2.40 -8.64
CA ASP A 14 -18.60 -1.36 -7.62
C ASP A 14 -17.21 -0.71 -7.53
N GLN A 15 -17.14 0.60 -7.75
CA GLN A 15 -15.91 1.37 -7.63
C GLN A 15 -15.99 2.29 -6.41
N GLN A 16 -14.98 2.21 -5.55
CA GLN A 16 -14.80 3.18 -4.47
C GLN A 16 -14.18 4.46 -5.01
N GLU A 17 -14.64 5.61 -4.52
CA GLU A 17 -14.02 6.90 -4.82
C GLU A 17 -12.52 6.88 -4.50
N ASN A 18 -11.70 7.45 -5.39
CA ASN A 18 -10.26 7.52 -5.17
C ASN A 18 -9.97 8.49 -4.02
N ILE A 19 -9.44 7.96 -2.92
CA ILE A 19 -9.12 8.75 -1.75
C ILE A 19 -7.61 8.97 -1.70
N HIS A 20 -7.18 10.23 -1.63
CA HIS A 20 -5.75 10.57 -1.65
C HIS A 20 -4.90 9.95 -0.54
N PHE A 21 -5.50 9.45 0.56
CA PHE A 21 -4.77 8.83 1.66
C PHE A 21 -4.74 7.29 1.65
N ALA A 22 -5.50 6.65 0.75
CA ALA A 22 -5.58 5.19 0.64
C ALA A 22 -5.84 4.75 -0.80
N THR A 23 -5.04 3.83 -1.32
CA THR A 23 -5.26 3.24 -2.64
C THR A 23 -6.59 2.48 -2.67
N SER A 24 -7.40 2.68 -3.70
CA SER A 24 -8.80 2.19 -3.83
C SER A 24 -9.02 0.67 -3.82
N SER A 25 -7.97 -0.12 -3.58
CA SER A 25 -8.02 -1.58 -3.51
C SER A 25 -7.24 -2.17 -2.32
N ARG A 26 -6.72 -1.32 -1.44
CA ARG A 26 -5.91 -1.73 -0.28
C ARG A 26 -6.64 -1.38 1.02
N SER A 27 -6.61 -2.31 1.97
CA SER A 27 -7.24 -2.13 3.29
C SER A 27 -6.43 -1.23 4.24
N TYR A 28 -5.28 -0.70 3.78
CA TYR A 28 -4.37 0.12 4.57
C TYR A 28 -4.14 1.50 3.95
N THR A 29 -3.83 2.47 4.82
CA THR A 29 -3.54 3.85 4.40
C THR A 29 -2.07 4.03 4.03
N HIS A 30 -1.76 5.08 3.26
CA HIS A 30 -0.36 5.43 2.94
C HIS A 30 0.47 5.72 4.19
N ARG A 31 -0.13 6.30 5.23
CA ARG A 31 0.55 6.56 6.51
C ARG A 31 0.90 5.26 7.23
N PHE A 32 -0.01 4.29 7.21
CA PHE A 32 0.25 2.97 7.76
C PHE A 32 1.38 2.25 7.01
N ALA A 33 1.34 2.28 5.67
CA ALA A 33 2.40 1.70 4.85
C ALA A 33 3.78 2.32 5.16
N LYS A 34 3.85 3.65 5.30
CA LYS A 34 5.08 4.35 5.70
C LYS A 34 5.58 3.90 7.07
N TYR A 35 4.68 3.78 8.05
CA TYR A 35 5.03 3.32 9.40
C TYR A 35 5.60 1.89 9.39
N VAL A 36 4.99 0.98 8.63
CA VAL A 36 5.49 -0.39 8.43
C VAL A 36 6.90 -0.38 7.82
N VAL A 37 7.13 0.42 6.78
CA VAL A 37 8.45 0.53 6.14
C VAL A 37 9.51 1.06 7.11
N ASP A 38 9.17 2.05 7.94
CA ASP A 38 10.10 2.60 8.93
C ASP A 38 10.47 1.54 9.99
N LEU A 39 9.53 0.68 10.41
CA LEU A 39 9.80 -0.43 11.34
C LEU A 39 10.67 -1.53 10.69
N LEU A 40 10.45 -1.84 9.42
CA LEU A 40 11.22 -2.86 8.69
C LEU A 40 12.70 -2.49 8.50
N ARG A 41 13.10 -1.24 8.79
CA ARG A 41 14.52 -0.85 8.85
C ARG A 41 15.27 -1.43 10.04
N GLY A 42 14.55 -1.86 11.09
CA GLY A 42 15.16 -2.38 12.33
C GLY A 42 14.54 -3.67 12.87
N MET A 43 13.48 -4.19 12.23
CA MET A 43 12.75 -5.39 12.66
C MET A 43 12.48 -6.31 11.48
N THR A 44 12.30 -7.61 11.73
CA THR A 44 11.94 -8.57 10.66
C THR A 44 10.46 -8.42 10.27
N LEU A 45 10.09 -8.93 9.09
CA LEU A 45 8.68 -8.97 8.64
C LEU A 45 7.77 -9.64 9.68
N GLN A 46 8.24 -10.70 10.35
CA GLN A 46 7.47 -11.44 11.34
C GLN A 46 7.33 -10.66 12.66
N ASP A 47 8.40 -9.99 13.09
CA ASP A 47 8.34 -9.16 14.30
C ASP A 47 7.41 -7.96 14.10
N VAL A 48 7.43 -7.34 12.92
CA VAL A 48 6.51 -6.25 12.57
C VAL A 48 5.06 -6.74 12.51
N SER A 49 4.79 -7.91 11.93
CA SER A 49 3.44 -8.48 11.93
C SER A 49 2.93 -8.76 13.34
N ASN A 50 3.79 -9.31 14.20
CA ASN A 50 3.45 -9.62 15.59
C ASN A 50 3.25 -8.33 16.42
N HIS A 51 4.10 -7.32 16.21
CA HIS A 51 4.03 -6.04 16.90
C HIS A 51 2.76 -5.25 16.56
N LEU A 52 2.35 -5.28 15.29
CA LEU A 52 1.18 -4.54 14.80
C LEU A 52 -0.12 -5.36 14.86
N GLY A 53 -0.04 -6.66 15.15
CA GLY A 53 -1.18 -7.57 15.13
C GLY A 53 -1.84 -7.71 13.75
N VAL A 54 -1.07 -7.56 12.67
CA VAL A 54 -1.54 -7.66 11.29
C VAL A 54 -0.99 -8.90 10.61
N SER A 55 -1.70 -9.41 9.61
CA SER A 55 -1.23 -10.56 8.84
C SER A 55 0.12 -10.28 8.19
N TRP A 56 1.02 -11.24 8.26
CA TRP A 56 2.34 -11.17 7.66
C TRP A 56 2.29 -10.87 6.15
N ASP A 57 1.27 -11.34 5.43
CA ASP A 57 1.09 -11.05 4.01
C ASP A 57 0.83 -9.57 3.71
N ILE A 58 0.15 -8.84 4.60
CA ILE A 58 -0.07 -7.40 4.45
C ILE A 58 1.28 -6.66 4.60
N VAL A 59 2.08 -7.05 5.58
CA VAL A 59 3.42 -6.48 5.81
C VAL A 59 4.32 -6.74 4.60
N LYS A 60 4.27 -7.96 4.06
CA LYS A 60 5.01 -8.34 2.86
C LYS A 60 4.56 -7.55 1.63
N GLU A 61 3.25 -7.39 1.41
CA GLU A 61 2.72 -6.60 0.29
C GLU A 61 3.19 -5.15 0.34
N ILE A 62 3.14 -4.52 1.53
CA ILE A 62 3.63 -3.16 1.75
C ILE A 62 5.13 -3.07 1.42
N HIS A 63 5.92 -4.03 1.89
CA HIS A 63 7.35 -4.05 1.65
C HIS A 63 7.68 -4.22 0.16
N SER A 64 7.03 -5.15 -0.54
CA SER A 64 7.20 -5.34 -1.98
C SER A 64 6.81 -4.08 -2.77
N SER A 65 5.67 -3.48 -2.46
CA SER A 65 5.23 -2.23 -3.11
C SER A 65 6.22 -1.09 -2.88
N TYR A 66 6.79 -0.97 -1.67
CA TYR A 66 7.82 0.03 -1.39
C TYR A 66 9.10 -0.19 -2.22
N LEU A 67 9.56 -1.45 -2.33
CA LEU A 67 10.73 -1.79 -3.14
C LEU A 67 10.49 -1.52 -4.63
N GLU A 68 9.31 -1.87 -5.17
CA GLU A 68 8.95 -1.55 -6.55
C GLU A 68 9.01 -0.04 -6.80
N HIS A 69 8.41 0.78 -5.92
CA HIS A 69 8.49 2.23 -6.08
C HIS A 69 9.93 2.76 -5.94
N HIS A 70 10.73 2.23 -5.02
CA HIS A 70 12.10 2.68 -4.80
C HIS A 70 13.05 2.28 -5.95
N THR A 71 12.89 1.07 -6.48
CA THR A 71 13.71 0.54 -7.59
C THR A 71 13.24 1.07 -8.95
N ALA A 72 11.94 1.24 -9.15
CA ALA A 72 11.40 1.88 -10.35
C ALA A 72 11.82 3.35 -10.45
N LEU A 73 12.01 4.05 -9.31
CA LEU A 73 12.57 5.40 -9.29
C LEU A 73 14.02 5.45 -9.79
N LEU A 74 14.83 4.43 -9.49
CA LEU A 74 16.20 4.32 -10.02
C LEU A 74 16.20 4.05 -11.53
N LEU A 75 15.31 3.17 -12.01
CA LEU A 75 15.14 2.94 -13.46
C LEU A 75 14.63 4.19 -14.20
N TRP A 76 13.71 4.96 -13.62
CA TRP A 76 13.24 6.24 -14.15
C TRP A 76 14.30 7.32 -14.17
N MET A 77 15.17 7.38 -13.16
CA MET A 77 16.29 8.33 -13.12
C MET A 77 17.40 7.97 -14.12
N VAL A 78 17.69 6.67 -14.31
CA VAL A 78 18.72 6.19 -15.24
C VAL A 78 18.29 6.31 -16.70
N TRP A 79 16.99 6.23 -17.00
CA TRP A 79 16.46 6.42 -18.36
C TRP A 79 16.18 7.89 -18.73
N ARG A 80 16.66 8.84 -17.91
CA ARG A 80 16.51 10.28 -18.13
C ARG A 80 17.86 11.02 -18.09
N ILE A 81 18.90 10.37 -18.60
CA ILE A 81 20.18 10.93 -19.06
C ILE A 81 20.48 10.32 -20.43
#